data_AF-A0A2R2MNU2-F1
#
_entry.id   AF-A0A2R2MNU2-F1
#
_cell.length_a   1.000
_cell.length_b   1.000
_cell.length_c   1.000
_cell.angle_alpha   90.00
_cell.angle_beta   90.00
_cell.angle_gamma   90.00
#
_symmetry.space_group_name_H-M   'P 1'
#
loop_
_entity.id
_entity.type
_entity.pdbx_description
1 polymer ?
#
loop_
_entity_poly.entity_id
_entity_poly.type
_entity_poly.pdbx_seq_one_letter_code
_entity_poly.pdbx_strand_id
1 'polypeptide(L)'
;MRVEDFAVDALFAGPAYPQFTDICNRRATFGTWPLFLPELPDKLQAAGFFYTGFCDYVTCFYCGGQLRNWEDEGGSLTNVAWLEHARWVPRCPFLIAEKGQQFIDMVQSIYPPK
;
A
#
# COMPACT_ATOMS: atom_id res chain seq x y z
N MET A 1 -1.77 21.77 -23.77
CA MET A 1 -2.30 20.59 -23.06
C MET A 1 -1.89 20.77 -21.61
N ARG A 2 -2.83 21.12 -20.72
CA ARG A 2 -2.51 21.46 -19.33
C ARG A 2 -2.31 20.16 -18.56
N VAL A 3 -1.23 20.10 -17.80
CA VAL A 3 -0.81 18.97 -16.96
C VAL A 3 -1.75 18.68 -15.77
N GLU A 4 -2.83 19.47 -15.62
CA GLU A 4 -3.74 19.43 -14.48
C GLU A 4 -4.91 18.45 -14.65
N ASP A 5 -5.20 18.00 -15.89
CA ASP A 5 -6.36 17.15 -16.18
C ASP A 5 -6.14 15.65 -15.85
N PHE A 6 -4.89 15.17 -15.84
CA PHE A 6 -4.62 13.75 -15.50
C PHE A 6 -4.79 13.42 -14.01
N ALA A 7 -4.65 14.41 -13.13
CA ALA A 7 -4.74 14.20 -11.69
C ALA A 7 -6.19 14.10 -11.20
N VAL A 8 -7.13 14.77 -11.87
CA VAL A 8 -8.56 14.71 -11.52
C VAL A 8 -9.17 13.37 -11.93
N ASP A 9 -8.81 12.80 -13.08
CA ASP A 9 -9.34 11.51 -13.54
C ASP A 9 -8.94 10.35 -12.61
N ALA A 10 -7.74 10.39 -12.03
CA ALA A 10 -7.26 9.38 -11.07
C ALA A 10 -7.94 9.46 -9.69
N LEU A 11 -8.54 10.61 -9.33
CA LEU A 11 -9.28 10.79 -8.08
C LEU A 11 -10.73 10.29 -8.16
N PHE A 12 -11.28 10.14 -9.37
CA PHE A 12 -12.65 9.65 -9.60
C PHE A 12 -12.73 8.20 -10.11
N ALA A 13 -11.60 7.61 -10.47
CA ALA A 13 -11.54 6.17 -10.75
C ALA A 13 -11.75 5.40 -9.44
N GLY A 14 -12.72 4.49 -9.43
CA GLY A 14 -12.93 3.55 -8.32
C GLY A 14 -11.70 2.66 -8.08
N PRO A 15 -11.75 1.76 -7.08
CA PRO A 15 -10.61 0.90 -6.77
C PRO A 15 -10.16 0.08 -7.98
N ALA A 16 -8.85 0.05 -8.24
CA ALA A 16 -8.25 -0.73 -9.33
C ALA A 16 -8.60 -2.22 -9.28
N TYR A 17 -8.79 -2.76 -8.07
CA TYR A 17 -9.19 -4.13 -7.80
C TYR A 17 -10.42 -4.16 -6.86
N PRO A 18 -11.64 -3.96 -7.39
CA PRO A 18 -12.86 -3.86 -6.58
C PRO A 18 -13.13 -5.10 -5.72
N GLN A 19 -12.74 -6.29 -6.18
CA GLN A 19 -12.87 -7.55 -5.44
C GLN A 19 -12.08 -7.58 -4.13
N PHE A 20 -11.08 -6.72 -3.98
CA PHE A 20 -10.23 -6.62 -2.79
C PHE A 20 -10.59 -5.42 -1.91
N THR A 21 -11.73 -4.77 -2.14
CA THR A 21 -12.27 -3.73 -1.24
C THR A 21 -12.57 -4.32 0.15
N ASP A 22 -13.11 -5.54 0.20
CA ASP A 22 -13.28 -6.29 1.45
C ASP A 22 -11.93 -6.78 1.99
N ILE A 23 -11.65 -6.46 3.25
CA ILE A 23 -10.42 -6.89 3.94
C ILE A 23 -10.33 -8.42 4.07
N CYS A 24 -11.45 -9.13 4.17
CA CYS A 24 -11.48 -10.59 4.20
C CYS A 24 -10.94 -11.18 2.88
N ASN A 25 -11.25 -10.56 1.74
CA ASN A 25 -10.72 -10.99 0.44
C ASN A 25 -9.23 -10.73 0.35
N ARG A 26 -8.72 -9.61 0.89
CA ARG A 26 -7.28 -9.35 0.96
C ARG A 26 -6.58 -10.37 1.85
N ARG A 27 -7.12 -10.63 3.04
CA ARG A 27 -6.60 -11.63 3.99
C ARG A 27 -6.42 -12.99 3.34
N ALA A 28 -7.44 -13.45 2.59
CA ALA A 28 -7.44 -14.75 1.95
C ALA A 28 -6.27 -14.95 0.97
N THR A 29 -5.71 -13.86 0.41
CA THR A 29 -4.57 -13.96 -0.50
C THR A 29 -3.26 -14.37 0.17
N PHE A 30 -3.12 -14.14 1.48
CA PHE A 30 -1.87 -14.41 2.21
C PHE A 30 -1.67 -15.88 2.62
N GLY A 31 -2.50 -16.81 2.13
CA GLY A 31 -2.42 -18.23 2.49
C GLY A 31 -1.08 -18.91 2.17
N THR A 32 -0.33 -18.38 1.20
CA THR A 32 1.02 -18.86 0.82
C THR A 32 2.09 -17.80 1.03
N TRP A 33 1.85 -16.84 1.92
CA TRP A 33 2.81 -15.78 2.23
C TRP A 33 4.13 -16.35 2.79
N PRO A 34 5.29 -15.76 2.48
CA PRO A 34 6.56 -16.30 2.94
C PRO A 34 6.67 -16.37 4.46
N LEU A 35 7.06 -17.55 4.96
CA LEU A 35 7.12 -17.85 6.39
C LEU A 35 8.20 -17.07 7.15
N PHE A 36 9.15 -16.43 6.45
CA PHE A 36 10.17 -15.59 7.06
C PHE A 36 9.67 -14.16 7.39
N LEU A 37 8.42 -13.82 7.00
CA LEU A 37 7.76 -12.54 7.31
C LEU A 37 6.34 -12.75 7.90
N PRO A 38 6.17 -13.58 8.95
CA PRO A 38 4.85 -14.03 9.38
C PRO A 38 3.99 -12.93 10.00
N GLU A 39 4.60 -11.83 10.46
CA GLU A 39 3.90 -10.73 11.15
C GLU A 39 3.40 -9.61 10.21
N LEU A 40 3.73 -9.66 8.92
CA LEU A 40 3.38 -8.61 7.95
C LEU A 40 1.96 -8.71 7.39
N PRO A 41 1.36 -9.90 7.11
CA PRO A 41 0.07 -9.99 6.43
C PRO A 41 -1.04 -9.12 7.04
N ASP A 42 -1.17 -9.11 8.36
CA ASP A 42 -2.20 -8.31 9.04
C ASP A 42 -2.01 -6.81 8.86
N LYS A 43 -0.76 -6.36 8.79
CA LYS A 43 -0.40 -4.94 8.57
C LYS A 43 -0.58 -4.56 7.11
N LEU A 44 -0.20 -5.46 6.19
CA LEU A 44 -0.33 -5.28 4.75
C LEU A 44 -1.81 -5.19 4.33
N GLN A 45 -2.65 -6.14 4.77
CA GLN A 45 -4.08 -6.13 4.45
C GLN A 45 -4.80 -4.90 5.02
N ALA A 46 -4.39 -4.41 6.19
CA ALA A 46 -4.92 -3.17 6.78
C ALA A 46 -4.52 -1.94 5.95
N ALA A 47 -3.29 -1.90 5.44
CA ALA A 47 -2.79 -0.84 4.55
C ALA A 47 -3.30 -0.93 3.09
N GLY A 48 -4.28 -1.79 2.84
CA GLY A 48 -4.95 -1.93 1.54
C GLY A 48 -4.26 -2.92 0.58
N PHE A 49 -3.25 -3.67 1.04
CA PHE A 49 -2.51 -4.59 0.19
C PHE A 49 -3.10 -6.00 0.18
N PHE A 50 -3.02 -6.66 -0.98
CA PHE A 50 -3.23 -8.11 -1.12
C PHE A 50 -1.98 -8.75 -1.70
N TYR A 51 -1.72 -10.01 -1.35
CA TYR A 51 -0.60 -10.78 -1.86
C TYR A 51 -0.86 -11.24 -3.29
N THR A 52 0.15 -11.12 -4.15
CA THR A 52 0.08 -11.54 -5.56
C THR A 52 0.27 -13.04 -5.75
N GLY A 53 0.73 -13.77 -4.73
CA GLY A 53 1.08 -15.19 -4.83
C GLY A 53 2.54 -15.44 -5.25
N PHE A 54 3.33 -14.39 -5.49
CA PHE A 54 4.72 -14.48 -5.92
C PHE A 54 5.68 -13.72 -4.99
N CYS A 55 6.73 -14.40 -4.51
CA CYS A 55 7.73 -13.85 -3.57
C CYS A 55 7.06 -13.13 -2.39
N ASP A 56 7.37 -11.86 -2.17
CA ASP A 56 6.76 -10.99 -1.15
C ASP A 56 6.00 -9.82 -1.79
N TYR A 57 5.58 -9.98 -3.04
CA TYR A 57 4.97 -8.91 -3.83
C TYR A 57 3.53 -8.72 -3.40
N VAL A 58 3.19 -7.49 -3.05
CA VAL A 58 1.82 -7.11 -2.71
C VAL A 58 1.34 -5.95 -3.56
N THR A 59 0.03 -5.87 -3.79
CA THR A 59 -0.60 -4.82 -4.60
C THR A 59 -1.71 -4.14 -3.80
N CYS A 60 -1.76 -2.80 -3.84
CA CYS A 60 -2.85 -2.07 -3.22
C CYS A 60 -4.13 -2.23 -4.04
N PHE A 61 -5.26 -2.57 -3.40
CA PHE A 61 -6.53 -2.75 -4.09
C PHE A 61 -7.04 -1.47 -4.77
N TYR A 62 -6.71 -0.29 -4.22
CA TYR A 62 -7.29 0.96 -4.70
C TYR A 62 -6.45 1.59 -5.80
N CYS A 63 -5.17 1.90 -5.53
CA CYS A 63 -4.30 2.57 -6.49
C CYS A 63 -3.56 1.60 -7.44
N GLY A 64 -3.58 0.30 -7.16
CA GLY A 64 -2.85 -0.70 -7.93
C GLY A 64 -1.32 -0.65 -7.78
N GLY A 65 -0.79 0.20 -6.89
CA GLY A 65 0.64 0.25 -6.59
C GLY A 65 1.15 -1.07 -6.01
N GLN A 66 2.27 -1.56 -6.54
CA GLN A 66 2.88 -2.83 -6.15
C GLN A 66 4.20 -2.60 -5.40
N LEU A 67 4.38 -3.29 -4.28
CA LEU A 67 5.56 -3.20 -3.40
C LEU A 67 6.12 -4.59 -3.11
N ARG A 68 7.42 -4.66 -2.79
CA ARG A 68 8.19 -5.88 -2.54
C ARG A 68 9.44 -5.55 -1.72
N ASN A 69 10.29 -6.56 -1.49
CA ASN A 69 11.53 -6.45 -0.71
C ASN A 69 11.26 -5.97 0.72
N TRP A 70 10.28 -6.60 1.36
CA TRP A 70 9.90 -6.31 2.72
C TRP A 70 10.96 -6.89 3.66
N GLU A 71 11.70 -6.02 4.33
CA GLU A 71 12.78 -6.40 5.24
C GLU A 71 12.54 -5.83 6.64
N ASP A 72 13.05 -6.52 7.65
CA ASP A 72 13.13 -6.05 9.03
C ASP A 72 14.48 -5.34 9.27
N GLU A 73 14.73 -4.21 8.59
CA GLU A 73 15.98 -3.45 8.74
C GLU A 73 16.13 -2.72 10.10
N GLY A 74 15.45 -3.15 11.17
CA GLY A 74 15.59 -2.44 12.46
C GLY A 74 14.68 -2.85 13.63
N GLY A 75 14.00 -3.98 13.57
CA GLY A 75 13.28 -4.54 14.73
C GLY A 75 11.92 -3.89 15.02
N SER A 76 11.31 -3.20 14.05
CA SER A 76 9.94 -2.73 14.20
C SER A 76 9.19 -2.64 12.86
N LEU A 77 8.53 -3.75 12.54
CA LEU A 77 7.65 -3.88 11.38
C LEU A 77 6.26 -3.25 11.63
N THR A 78 6.02 -2.61 12.78
CA THR A 78 4.67 -2.26 13.26
C THR A 78 3.92 -1.28 12.33
N ASN A 79 4.64 -0.40 11.62
CA ASN A 79 4.05 0.59 10.71
C ASN A 79 4.58 0.54 9.28
N VAL A 80 5.36 -0.49 8.91
CA VAL A 80 6.07 -0.53 7.62
C VAL A 80 5.13 -0.43 6.42
N ALA A 81 3.95 -1.07 6.47
CA ALA A 81 3.04 -1.11 5.34
C ALA A 81 2.47 0.29 4.98
N TRP A 82 2.03 1.06 5.97
CA TRP A 82 1.52 2.42 5.73
C TRP A 82 2.63 3.41 5.37
N LEU A 83 3.81 3.27 5.98
CA LEU A 83 4.98 4.08 5.66
C LEU A 83 5.41 3.85 4.21
N GLU A 84 5.59 2.60 3.79
CA GLU A 84 5.98 2.26 2.42
C GLU A 84 4.89 2.63 1.41
N HIS A 85 3.61 2.49 1.76
CA HIS A 85 2.51 2.99 0.91
C HIS A 85 2.60 4.51 0.69
N ALA A 86 2.80 5.28 1.77
CA ALA A 86 2.96 6.74 1.67
C ALA A 86 4.27 7.17 1.01
N ARG A 87 5.34 6.41 1.19
CA ARG A 87 6.64 6.66 0.56
C ARG A 87 6.59 6.50 -0.94
N TRP A 88 6.04 5.41 -1.44
CA TRP A 88 6.10 5.07 -2.87
C TRP A 88 4.88 5.53 -3.67
N VAL A 89 3.71 5.61 -3.04
CA VAL A 89 2.45 5.95 -3.72
C VAL A 89 1.66 7.01 -2.93
N PRO A 90 2.24 8.22 -2.70
CA PRO A 90 1.65 9.24 -1.82
C PRO A 90 0.31 9.81 -2.31
N ARG A 91 -0.05 9.58 -3.58
CA ARG A 91 -1.31 10.09 -4.18
C ARG A 91 -2.45 9.05 -4.19
N CYS A 92 -2.28 7.91 -3.52
CA CYS A 92 -3.32 6.89 -3.44
C CYS A 92 -4.56 7.44 -2.69
N PRO A 93 -5.77 7.47 -3.29
CA PRO A 93 -6.95 8.03 -2.64
C PRO A 93 -7.33 7.28 -1.35
N PHE A 94 -7.19 5.95 -1.33
CA PHE A 94 -7.39 5.14 -0.12
C PHE A 94 -6.41 5.52 1.00
N LEU A 95 -5.13 5.71 0.67
CA LEU A 95 -4.12 6.15 1.64
C LEU A 95 -4.45 7.54 2.20
N ILE A 96 -4.80 8.48 1.34
CA ILE A 96 -5.18 9.85 1.73
C ILE A 96 -6.40 9.81 2.66
N ALA A 97 -7.41 9.00 2.33
CA ALA A 97 -8.62 8.85 3.15
C ALA A 97 -8.32 8.26 4.54
N GLU A 98 -7.48 7.22 4.62
CA GLU A 98 -7.22 6.50 5.87
C GLU A 98 -6.18 7.18 6.78
N LYS A 99 -5.17 7.85 6.20
CA LYS A 99 -4.02 8.39 6.94
C LYS A 99 -3.92 9.91 6.93
N GLY A 100 -4.53 10.57 5.94
CA GLY A 100 -4.51 12.03 5.80
C GLY A 100 -3.20 12.60 5.24
N GLN A 101 -3.28 13.83 4.71
CA GLN A 101 -2.16 14.48 4.03
C GLN A 101 -0.97 14.75 4.95
N GLN A 102 -1.22 15.11 6.22
CA GLN A 102 -0.13 15.40 7.18
C GLN A 102 0.79 14.20 7.43
N PHE A 103 0.22 12.99 7.49
CA PHE A 103 1.01 11.76 7.60
C PHE A 103 1.87 11.55 6.35
N ILE A 104 1.29 11.73 5.17
CA ILE A 104 1.96 11.54 3.88
C ILE A 104 3.12 12.53 3.74
N ASP A 105 2.89 13.80 4.04
CA ASP A 105 3.92 14.86 3.97
C ASP A 105 5.08 14.57 4.93
N MET A 106 4.77 14.12 6.16
CA MET A 106 5.79 13.70 7.12
C MET A 106 6.63 12.54 6.57
N VAL A 107 6.01 11.49 6.03
CA VAL A 107 6.71 10.32 5.49
C VAL A 107 7.58 10.72 4.30
N GLN A 108 7.08 11.53 3.37
CA GLN A 108 7.83 12.01 2.21
C GLN A 108 9.05 12.85 2.62
N SER A 109 8.94 13.61 3.71
CA SER A 109 10.05 14.40 4.27
C SER A 109 11.14 13.53 4.91
N ILE A 110 10.74 12.54 5.72
CA ILE A 110 11.67 11.68 6.47
C ILE A 110 12.27 10.58 5.57
N TYR A 111 11.47 10.04 4.66
CA TYR A 111 11.82 8.89 3.83
C TYR A 111 11.53 9.18 2.34
N PRO A 112 12.26 10.10 1.70
CA PRO A 112 12.05 10.37 0.28
C PRO A 112 12.26 9.11 -0.58
N PRO A 113 11.48 8.92 -1.66
CA PRO A 113 11.79 7.91 -2.67
C PRO A 113 13.17 8.21 -3.26
N LYS A 114 14.00 7.18 -3.44
CA LYS A 114 15.32 7.30 -4.10
C LYS A 114 15.17 7.28 -5.61
#